data_AF-A0A857V944-F1
#
_entry.id   AF-A0A857V944-F1
#
_cell.length_a   1.000
_cell.length_b   1.000
_cell.length_c   1.000
_cell.angle_alpha   90.00
_cell.angle_beta   90.00
_cell.angle_gamma   90.00
#
_symmetry.space_group_name_H-M   'P 1'
#
loop_
_entity.id
_entity.type
_entity.pdbx_description
1 polymer ?
#
loop_
_entity_poly.entity_id
_entity_poly.type
_entity_poly.pdbx_seq_one_letter_code
_entity_poly.pdbx_strand_id
1 'polypeptide(L)'
;MFHKVKHHWRRFRPRYRRHNKRFRHRDYAVDKKHMTQPVDVAFVCSSTDFFDCVEEEVVSLLQRRPEIHALDGDIARLRKRFDRTGSPHDGAVALLAQVPCAVLAQLQMDRFPNGYSNKQERLYELIDFNDTLVATILAMDDAERVQFSGRMKQSADRICKRVGAPCFTGEQWTAIVRGLTREVAVYLAAQEYGFNVFMTDRTHDALGIDMQVQDPESGRYINIDVKTPSSFRHRMEQLVHEKRLTERELLIGDRDSYIVERNGHGDKKVEVVVLCILPDLFGDLADWRFVDPEPMREKLNQLIRDHGLHDGRFGAS
;
A
#
# COMPACT_ATOMS: atom_id res chain seq x y z
N MET A 1 -9.77 -41.92 12.52
CA MET A 1 -9.35 -42.35 11.18
C MET A 1 -10.34 -41.76 10.17
N PHE A 2 -10.07 -40.55 9.65
CA PHE A 2 -10.92 -39.93 8.62
C PHE A 2 -10.02 -39.26 7.58
N HIS A 3 -10.26 -39.63 6.33
CA HIS A 3 -9.42 -39.33 5.17
C HIS A 3 -9.62 -37.87 4.71
N LYS A 4 -8.50 -37.16 4.51
CA LYS A 4 -8.45 -35.84 3.86
C LYS A 4 -8.76 -35.98 2.38
N VAL A 5 -9.86 -35.39 1.91
CA VAL A 5 -10.10 -35.16 0.47
C VAL A 5 -9.48 -33.82 0.10
N LYS A 6 -8.35 -33.86 -0.63
CA LYS A 6 -7.75 -32.69 -1.29
C LYS A 6 -8.50 -32.42 -2.60
N HIS A 7 -9.24 -31.32 -2.69
CA HIS A 7 -9.74 -30.83 -3.97
C HIS A 7 -8.60 -30.14 -4.76
N HIS A 8 -7.99 -30.88 -5.69
CA HIS A 8 -7.12 -30.31 -6.70
C HIS A 8 -7.96 -29.74 -7.85
N TRP A 9 -8.01 -28.41 -7.98
CA TRP A 9 -8.56 -27.75 -9.16
C TRP A 9 -7.64 -27.98 -10.37
N ARG A 10 -8.13 -28.70 -11.38
CA ARG A 10 -7.44 -28.89 -12.66
C ARG A 10 -7.72 -27.69 -13.58
N ARG A 11 -6.66 -26.97 -13.98
CA ARG A 11 -6.70 -25.96 -15.05
C ARG A 11 -7.27 -26.59 -16.35
N PHE A 12 -8.22 -25.89 -16.97
CA PHE A 12 -8.75 -26.23 -18.29
C PHE A 12 -7.60 -26.22 -19.33
N ARG A 13 -7.49 -27.30 -20.12
CA ARG A 13 -6.59 -27.38 -21.30
C ARG A 13 -7.42 -27.76 -22.52
N PRO A 14 -7.33 -27.02 -23.65
CA PRO A 14 -8.06 -27.39 -24.85
C PRO A 14 -7.54 -28.72 -25.40
N ARG A 15 -8.45 -29.68 -25.65
CA ARG A 15 -8.13 -30.92 -26.36
C ARG A 15 -7.98 -30.61 -27.86
N TYR A 16 -6.75 -30.46 -28.34
CA TYR A 16 -6.48 -30.52 -29.77
C TYR A 16 -6.70 -31.96 -30.28
N ARG A 17 -7.67 -32.13 -31.19
CA ARG A 17 -7.88 -33.35 -31.96
C ARG A 17 -6.62 -33.64 -32.78
N ARG A 18 -6.00 -34.80 -32.55
CA ARG A 18 -4.87 -35.31 -33.34
C ARG A 18 -5.34 -35.60 -34.76
N HIS A 19 -4.84 -34.83 -35.74
CA HIS A 19 -4.72 -35.30 -37.11
C HIS A 19 -3.26 -35.71 -37.39
N ASN A 20 -3.12 -36.92 -37.93
CA ASN A 20 -1.87 -37.51 -38.40
C ASN A 20 -1.07 -36.56 -39.29
N LYS A 21 0.16 -36.22 -38.89
CA LYS A 21 1.31 -36.04 -39.78
C LYS A 21 2.59 -36.38 -38.99
N ARG A 22 3.48 -37.16 -39.61
CA ARG A 22 4.81 -37.53 -39.10
C ARG A 22 5.59 -36.27 -38.75
N PHE A 23 5.72 -35.96 -37.46
CA PHE A 23 6.70 -34.99 -36.99
C PHE A 23 7.96 -35.73 -36.54
N ARG A 24 9.10 -35.38 -37.12
CA ARG A 24 10.42 -35.75 -36.60
C ARG A 24 10.47 -35.39 -35.12
N HIS A 25 10.99 -36.29 -34.29
CA HIS A 25 11.10 -36.12 -32.84
C HIS A 25 11.72 -34.75 -32.55
N ARG A 26 10.93 -33.85 -31.96
CA ARG A 26 11.36 -32.49 -31.63
C ARG A 26 12.35 -32.59 -30.47
N ASP A 27 13.58 -32.16 -30.70
CA ASP A 27 14.63 -32.25 -29.69
C ASP A 27 14.43 -31.13 -28.64
N TYR A 28 13.69 -31.47 -27.60
CA TYR A 28 13.34 -30.56 -26.50
C TYR A 28 14.57 -29.97 -25.79
N ALA A 29 15.74 -30.60 -25.92
CA ALA A 29 16.99 -30.08 -25.37
C ALA A 29 17.50 -28.85 -26.13
N VAL A 30 17.29 -28.81 -27.46
CA VAL A 30 17.69 -27.69 -28.32
C VAL A 30 16.75 -26.51 -28.14
N ASP A 31 15.44 -26.75 -28.04
CA ASP A 31 14.44 -25.70 -27.79
C ASP A 31 14.62 -25.04 -26.41
N LYS A 32 15.12 -25.78 -25.41
CA LYS A 32 15.44 -25.24 -24.07
C LYS A 32 16.76 -24.48 -23.99
N LYS A 33 17.65 -24.61 -24.98
CA LYS A 33 18.94 -23.91 -25.02
C LYS A 33 18.78 -22.38 -25.18
N HIS A 34 17.64 -21.94 -25.73
CA HIS A 34 17.25 -20.53 -25.82
C HIS A 34 16.34 -20.07 -24.66
N MET A 35 15.93 -21.00 -23.79
CA MET A 35 15.15 -20.75 -22.57
C MET A 35 16.02 -20.82 -21.32
N THR A 36 17.35 -20.82 -21.44
CA THR A 36 18.20 -20.42 -20.32
C THR A 36 17.70 -19.07 -19.85
N GLN A 37 17.23 -19.02 -18.60
CA GLN A 37 16.96 -17.76 -17.92
C GLN A 37 18.17 -16.85 -18.20
N PRO A 38 17.94 -15.59 -18.62
CA PRO A 38 19.04 -14.65 -18.67
C PRO A 38 19.73 -14.71 -17.31
N VAL A 39 21.04 -14.94 -17.34
CA VAL A 39 21.93 -14.69 -16.19
C VAL A 39 21.50 -13.35 -15.60
N ASP A 40 21.37 -13.24 -14.28
CA ASP A 40 21.08 -11.97 -13.59
C ASP A 40 22.11 -10.92 -14.06
N VAL A 41 21.77 -10.20 -15.13
CA VAL A 41 22.55 -9.05 -15.58
C VAL A 41 22.16 -7.98 -14.59
N ALA A 42 23.08 -7.64 -13.68
CA ALA A 42 22.89 -6.51 -12.79
C ALA A 42 22.48 -5.30 -13.65
N PHE A 43 21.29 -4.76 -13.39
CA PHE A 43 20.81 -3.58 -14.10
C PHE A 43 21.83 -2.45 -13.90
N VAL A 44 22.24 -1.82 -15.00
CA VAL A 44 23.10 -0.64 -14.96
C VAL A 44 22.30 0.50 -15.55
N CYS A 45 22.02 1.47 -14.70
CA CYS A 45 21.29 2.67 -15.05
C CYS A 45 22.08 3.55 -16.01
N SER A 46 21.42 4.07 -17.04
CA SER A 46 22.05 4.98 -17.99
C SER A 46 21.77 6.45 -17.72
N SER A 47 20.69 6.75 -16.97
CA SER A 47 20.35 8.10 -16.54
C SER A 47 21.06 8.50 -15.23
N THR A 48 21.33 9.79 -15.09
CA THR A 48 21.77 10.40 -13.82
C THR A 48 20.60 10.90 -12.98
N ASP A 49 19.40 10.98 -13.55
CA ASP A 49 18.17 11.36 -12.84
C ASP A 49 17.56 10.14 -12.14
N PHE A 50 17.24 10.29 -10.85
CA PHE A 50 16.72 9.22 -10.00
C PHE A 50 15.44 8.57 -10.57
N PHE A 51 14.46 9.36 -11.00
CA PHE A 51 13.16 8.85 -11.42
C PHE A 51 13.23 8.20 -12.80
N ASP A 52 14.08 8.74 -13.68
CA ASP A 52 14.32 8.13 -14.98
C ASP A 52 15.05 6.79 -14.83
N CYS A 53 15.98 6.71 -13.87
CA CYS A 53 16.69 5.48 -13.52
C CYS A 53 15.75 4.36 -13.04
N VAL A 54 14.82 4.73 -12.14
CA VAL A 54 13.76 3.84 -11.65
C VAL A 54 12.90 3.31 -12.80
N GLU A 55 12.49 4.19 -13.73
CA GLU A 55 11.70 3.77 -14.89
C GLU A 55 12.50 2.85 -15.81
N GLU A 56 13.77 3.17 -16.11
CA GLU A 56 14.65 2.33 -16.92
C GLU A 56 14.76 0.91 -16.35
N GLU A 57 14.88 0.77 -15.02
CA GLU A 57 14.95 -0.55 -14.40
C GLU A 57 13.65 -1.33 -14.60
N VAL A 58 12.48 -0.73 -14.33
CA VAL A 58 11.20 -1.42 -14.54
C VAL A 58 11.01 -1.79 -16.01
N VAL A 59 11.39 -0.91 -16.94
CA VAL A 59 11.34 -1.21 -18.37
C VAL A 59 12.27 -2.36 -18.76
N SER A 60 13.43 -2.50 -18.11
CA SER A 60 14.37 -3.59 -18.36
C SER A 60 13.81 -4.98 -18.00
N LEU A 61 12.85 -5.03 -17.06
CA LEU A 61 12.14 -6.26 -16.67
C LEU A 61 11.08 -6.68 -17.70
N LEU A 62 10.63 -5.75 -18.55
CA LEU A 62 9.57 -6.01 -19.51
C LEU A 62 10.09 -6.74 -20.75
N GLN A 63 9.34 -7.74 -21.20
CA GLN A 63 9.57 -8.39 -22.49
C GLN A 63 9.23 -7.42 -23.65
N ARG A 64 9.69 -7.75 -24.88
CA ARG A 64 9.43 -6.94 -26.10
C ARG A 64 7.95 -6.63 -26.36
N ARG A 65 7.04 -7.48 -25.91
CA ARG A 65 5.58 -7.27 -25.97
C ARG A 65 5.02 -7.60 -24.58
N PRO A 66 5.09 -6.64 -23.65
CA PRO A 66 4.68 -6.93 -22.29
C PRO A 66 3.16 -6.98 -22.20
N GLU A 67 2.68 -7.90 -21.37
CA GLU A 67 1.28 -8.02 -21.01
C GLU A 67 1.05 -7.43 -19.61
N ILE A 68 -0.21 -7.21 -19.24
CA ILE A 68 -0.59 -6.58 -17.98
C ILE A 68 -0.03 -7.28 -16.73
N HIS A 69 0.16 -8.60 -16.81
CA HIS A 69 0.71 -9.44 -15.74
C HIS A 69 2.21 -9.73 -15.88
N ALA A 70 2.91 -8.98 -16.74
CA ALA A 70 4.32 -9.23 -17.03
C ALA A 70 5.22 -9.03 -15.80
N LEU A 71 4.81 -8.19 -14.85
CA LEU A 71 5.60 -7.84 -13.65
C LEU A 71 5.17 -8.61 -12.39
N ASP A 72 4.09 -9.40 -12.44
CA ASP A 72 3.54 -10.10 -11.26
C ASP A 72 4.58 -10.98 -10.55
N GLY A 73 5.45 -11.64 -11.33
CA GLY A 73 6.53 -12.49 -10.80
C GLY A 73 7.69 -11.70 -10.20
N ASP A 74 7.85 -10.43 -10.57
CA ASP A 74 8.94 -9.57 -10.15
C ASP A 74 8.59 -8.73 -8.92
N ILE A 75 7.33 -8.30 -8.77
CA ILE A 75 6.87 -7.42 -7.66
C ILE A 75 7.31 -7.96 -6.29
N ALA A 76 7.04 -9.25 -6.02
CA ALA A 76 7.40 -9.85 -4.73
C ALA A 76 8.92 -9.94 -4.51
N ARG A 77 9.72 -10.07 -5.58
CA ARG A 77 11.18 -10.06 -5.51
C ARG A 77 11.69 -8.64 -5.26
N LEU A 78 11.13 -7.65 -5.93
CA LEU A 78 11.50 -6.23 -5.80
C LEU A 78 11.19 -5.69 -4.41
N ARG A 79 10.00 -5.98 -3.86
CA ARG A 79 9.65 -5.62 -2.47
C ARG A 79 10.62 -6.24 -1.47
N LYS A 80 10.90 -7.54 -1.59
CA LYS A 80 11.92 -8.21 -0.75
C LYS A 80 13.34 -7.64 -0.92
N ARG A 81 13.66 -7.08 -2.10
CA ARG A 81 14.93 -6.39 -2.31
C ARG A 81 14.94 -5.09 -1.52
N PHE A 82 13.88 -4.29 -1.64
CA PHE A 82 13.71 -3.06 -0.87
C PHE A 82 13.75 -3.30 0.64
N ASP A 83 13.04 -4.30 1.16
CA ASP A 83 13.06 -4.65 2.59
C ASP A 83 14.47 -4.95 3.12
N ARG A 84 15.37 -5.43 2.25
CA ARG A 84 16.76 -5.76 2.62
C ARG A 84 17.70 -4.59 2.48
N THR A 85 17.51 -3.75 1.47
CA THR A 85 18.44 -2.66 1.14
C THR A 85 18.06 -1.35 1.82
N GLY A 86 16.77 -1.14 2.10
CA GLY A 86 16.22 0.15 2.53
C GLY A 86 16.42 1.25 1.48
N SER A 87 16.80 0.91 0.25
CA SER A 87 17.15 1.89 -0.78
C SER A 87 15.89 2.53 -1.36
N PRO A 88 15.76 3.87 -1.40
CA PRO A 88 14.62 4.54 -2.01
C PRO A 88 14.45 4.18 -3.48
N HIS A 89 15.56 3.90 -4.20
CA HIS A 89 15.51 3.42 -5.58
C HIS A 89 14.80 2.07 -5.68
N ASP A 90 15.14 1.12 -4.81
CA ASP A 90 14.52 -0.21 -4.82
C ASP A 90 13.03 -0.15 -4.48
N GLY A 91 12.65 0.71 -3.52
CA GLY A 91 11.25 0.97 -3.19
C GLY A 91 10.49 1.57 -4.38
N ALA A 92 11.07 2.57 -5.04
CA ALA A 92 10.45 3.22 -6.20
C ALA A 92 10.29 2.27 -7.40
N VAL A 93 11.26 1.37 -7.64
CA VAL A 93 11.17 0.32 -8.66
C VAL A 93 10.06 -0.68 -8.31
N ALA A 94 10.00 -1.14 -7.06
CA ALA A 94 8.93 -2.04 -6.60
C ALA A 94 7.54 -1.41 -6.74
N LEU A 95 7.40 -0.15 -6.32
CA LEU A 95 6.18 0.63 -6.43
C LEU A 95 5.73 0.77 -7.88
N LEU A 96 6.64 1.21 -8.75
CA LEU A 96 6.34 1.46 -10.15
C LEU A 96 5.96 0.16 -10.88
N ALA A 97 6.60 -0.96 -10.55
CA ALA A 97 6.25 -2.27 -11.09
C ALA A 97 4.84 -2.74 -10.66
N GLN A 98 4.37 -2.29 -9.50
CA GLN A 98 3.07 -2.67 -8.94
C GLN A 98 1.89 -1.83 -9.46
N VAL A 99 2.15 -0.63 -10.01
CA VAL A 99 1.09 0.29 -10.48
C VAL A 99 0.04 -0.39 -11.37
N PRO A 100 0.38 -1.18 -12.41
CA PRO A 100 -0.64 -1.79 -13.28
C PRO A 100 -1.64 -2.67 -12.51
N CYS A 101 -1.15 -3.44 -11.54
CA CYS A 101 -1.97 -4.30 -10.68
C CYS A 101 -2.85 -3.46 -9.75
N ALA A 102 -2.28 -2.42 -9.13
CA ALA A 102 -3.01 -1.51 -8.23
C ALA A 102 -4.15 -0.79 -8.96
N VAL A 103 -3.95 -0.33 -10.20
CA VAL A 103 -5.01 0.31 -11.00
C VAL A 103 -6.14 -0.69 -11.28
N LEU A 104 -5.81 -1.92 -11.66
CA LEU A 104 -6.82 -2.95 -11.90
C LEU A 104 -7.60 -3.30 -10.63
N ALA A 105 -6.92 -3.37 -9.48
CA ALA A 105 -7.54 -3.60 -8.19
C ALA A 105 -8.55 -2.50 -7.86
N GLN A 106 -8.14 -1.23 -8.02
CA GLN A 106 -9.00 -0.09 -7.78
C GLN A 106 -10.23 -0.12 -8.68
N LEU A 107 -10.06 -0.32 -10.00
CA LEU A 107 -11.18 -0.38 -10.94
C LEU A 107 -12.16 -1.51 -10.64
N GLN A 108 -11.67 -2.67 -10.17
CA GLN A 108 -12.52 -3.77 -9.77
C GLN A 108 -13.29 -3.44 -8.48
N MET A 109 -12.65 -2.79 -7.51
CA MET A 109 -13.29 -2.35 -6.27
C MET A 109 -14.38 -1.30 -6.54
N ASP A 110 -14.09 -0.31 -7.39
CA ASP A 110 -15.05 0.75 -7.75
C ASP A 110 -16.26 0.20 -8.51
N ARG A 111 -16.05 -0.80 -9.38
CA ARG A 111 -17.13 -1.41 -10.17
C ARG A 111 -18.09 -2.27 -9.32
N PHE A 112 -17.60 -2.85 -8.23
CA PHE A 112 -18.35 -3.81 -7.42
C PHE A 112 -18.37 -3.40 -5.93
N PRO A 113 -19.03 -2.28 -5.58
CA PRO A 113 -19.01 -1.74 -4.22
C PRO A 113 -19.61 -2.72 -3.20
N ASN A 114 -20.64 -3.49 -3.60
CA ASN A 114 -21.38 -4.43 -2.76
C ASN A 114 -20.67 -5.79 -2.56
N GLY A 115 -19.43 -5.93 -3.03
CA GLY A 115 -18.64 -7.15 -2.86
C GLY A 115 -18.62 -8.07 -4.07
N TYR A 116 -17.52 -8.83 -4.17
CA TYR A 116 -17.24 -9.81 -5.22
C TYR A 116 -16.22 -10.83 -4.69
N SER A 117 -16.10 -11.99 -5.33
CA SER A 117 -15.34 -13.15 -4.81
C SER A 117 -13.87 -12.86 -4.48
N ASN A 118 -13.26 -11.89 -5.16
CA ASN A 118 -11.84 -11.57 -5.04
C ASN A 118 -11.59 -10.22 -4.34
N LYS A 119 -12.60 -9.67 -3.66
CA LYS A 119 -12.50 -8.35 -3.00
C LYS A 119 -11.34 -8.29 -1.99
N GLN A 120 -11.13 -9.36 -1.22
CA GLN A 120 -10.04 -9.42 -0.24
C GLN A 120 -8.66 -9.41 -0.91
N GLU A 121 -8.50 -10.12 -2.04
CA GLU A 121 -7.26 -10.13 -2.80
C GLU A 121 -6.94 -8.74 -3.38
N ARG A 122 -7.96 -8.05 -3.92
CA ARG A 122 -7.79 -6.68 -4.44
C ARG A 122 -7.54 -5.64 -3.35
N LEU A 123 -8.21 -5.77 -2.21
CA LEU A 123 -7.90 -4.95 -1.05
C LEU A 123 -6.42 -5.08 -0.67
N TYR A 124 -5.92 -6.31 -0.62
CA TYR A 124 -4.51 -6.52 -0.30
C TYR A 124 -3.55 -6.01 -1.37
N GLU A 125 -3.88 -6.08 -2.65
CA GLU A 125 -3.05 -5.47 -3.70
C GLU A 125 -2.93 -3.96 -3.53
N LEU A 126 -3.99 -3.29 -3.07
CA LEU A 126 -3.96 -1.85 -2.76
C LEU A 126 -3.20 -1.54 -1.47
N ILE A 127 -3.38 -2.35 -0.42
CA ILE A 127 -2.58 -2.23 0.82
C ILE A 127 -1.10 -2.37 0.47
N ASP A 128 -0.72 -3.44 -0.21
CA ASP A 128 0.67 -3.68 -0.63
C ASP A 128 1.25 -2.49 -1.44
N PHE A 129 0.42 -1.82 -2.25
CA PHE A 129 0.83 -0.66 -3.05
C PHE A 129 1.04 0.58 -2.18
N ASN A 130 0.11 0.85 -1.26
CA ASN A 130 0.19 1.96 -0.32
C ASN A 130 1.40 1.80 0.61
N ASP A 131 1.60 0.62 1.20
CA ASP A 131 2.73 0.32 2.09
C ASP A 131 4.06 0.56 1.38
N THR A 132 4.17 0.09 0.13
CA THR A 132 5.38 0.26 -0.67
C THR A 132 5.62 1.74 -0.97
N LEU A 133 4.57 2.52 -1.23
CA LEU A 133 4.67 3.96 -1.46
C LEU A 133 5.12 4.70 -0.20
N VAL A 134 4.46 4.44 0.93
CA VAL A 134 4.79 5.05 2.23
C VAL A 134 6.22 4.73 2.62
N ALA A 135 6.62 3.46 2.58
CA ALA A 135 7.98 3.04 2.90
C ALA A 135 9.02 3.67 1.97
N THR A 136 8.72 3.79 0.67
CA THR A 136 9.60 4.46 -0.30
C THR A 136 9.80 5.93 0.06
N ILE A 137 8.73 6.66 0.37
CA ILE A 137 8.80 8.07 0.79
C ILE A 137 9.64 8.23 2.06
N LEU A 138 9.44 7.36 3.06
CA LEU A 138 10.19 7.42 4.31
C LEU A 138 11.69 7.17 4.10
N ALA A 139 12.07 6.38 3.09
CA ALA A 139 13.46 6.11 2.73
C ALA A 139 14.11 7.23 1.87
N MET A 140 13.32 8.10 1.25
CA MET A 140 13.79 9.20 0.40
C MET A 140 14.31 10.39 1.21
N ASP A 141 15.22 11.14 0.58
CA ASP A 141 15.61 12.46 1.08
C ASP A 141 14.57 13.54 0.73
N ASP A 142 14.75 14.75 1.28
CA ASP A 142 13.79 15.83 1.08
C ASP A 142 13.70 16.28 -0.38
N ALA A 143 14.81 16.29 -1.14
CA ALA A 143 14.82 16.72 -2.53
C ALA A 143 14.04 15.77 -3.45
N GLU A 144 14.17 14.46 -3.21
CA GLU A 144 13.43 13.40 -3.90
C GLU A 144 11.93 13.48 -3.59
N ARG A 145 11.55 13.73 -2.32
CA ARG A 145 10.15 13.79 -1.86
C ARG A 145 9.34 14.89 -2.54
N VAL A 146 9.92 16.08 -2.76
CA VAL A 146 9.25 17.20 -3.43
C VAL A 146 8.76 16.80 -4.82
N GLN A 147 9.60 16.08 -5.57
CA GLN A 147 9.32 15.74 -6.96
C GLN A 147 8.51 14.44 -7.13
N PHE A 148 8.45 13.63 -6.06
CA PHE A 148 7.92 12.27 -6.11
C PHE A 148 6.54 12.18 -6.76
N SER A 149 5.55 12.93 -6.25
CA SER A 149 4.16 12.81 -6.71
C SER A 149 4.02 13.04 -8.21
N GLY A 150 4.70 14.07 -8.74
CA GLY A 150 4.66 14.43 -10.15
C GLY A 150 5.44 13.45 -11.02
N ARG A 151 6.70 13.15 -10.67
CA ARG A 151 7.58 12.28 -11.46
C ARG A 151 7.08 10.83 -11.46
N MET A 152 6.69 10.30 -10.30
CA MET A 152 6.16 8.93 -10.20
C MET A 152 4.85 8.76 -10.96
N LYS A 153 3.95 9.75 -10.99
CA LYS A 153 2.73 9.67 -11.80
C LYS A 153 3.04 9.53 -13.29
N GLN A 154 3.99 10.31 -13.78
CA GLN A 154 4.37 10.28 -15.19
C GLN A 154 4.98 8.92 -15.56
N SER A 155 5.87 8.39 -14.72
CA SER A 155 6.46 7.06 -14.92
C SER A 155 5.39 5.97 -14.83
N ALA A 156 4.49 6.04 -13.84
CA ALA A 156 3.35 5.14 -13.67
C ALA A 156 2.49 5.06 -14.93
N ASP A 157 2.15 6.20 -15.53
CA ASP A 157 1.38 6.25 -16.77
C ASP A 157 2.12 5.64 -17.95
N ARG A 158 3.44 5.85 -18.05
CA ARG A 158 4.26 5.25 -19.10
C ARG A 158 4.34 3.73 -18.95
N ILE A 159 4.51 3.22 -17.73
CA ILE A 159 4.53 1.78 -17.47
C ILE A 159 3.17 1.14 -17.76
N CYS A 160 2.07 1.71 -17.27
CA CYS A 160 0.73 1.22 -17.59
C CYS A 160 0.48 1.17 -19.10
N LYS A 161 0.83 2.23 -19.84
CA LYS A 161 0.71 2.26 -21.31
C LYS A 161 1.54 1.17 -21.99
N ARG A 162 2.77 0.92 -21.53
CA ARG A 162 3.65 -0.12 -22.10
C ARG A 162 3.03 -1.51 -21.97
N VAL A 163 2.44 -1.83 -20.82
CA VAL A 163 1.84 -3.16 -20.55
C VAL A 163 0.38 -3.29 -20.99
N GLY A 164 -0.20 -2.23 -21.58
CA GLY A 164 -1.60 -2.20 -22.00
C GLY A 164 -2.61 -2.13 -20.85
N ALA A 165 -2.20 -1.64 -19.67
CA ALA A 165 -3.06 -1.44 -18.51
C ALA A 165 -3.73 -0.06 -18.52
N PRO A 166 -4.92 0.07 -17.90
CA PRO A 166 -5.45 1.38 -17.53
C PRO A 166 -4.49 2.11 -16.59
N CYS A 167 -4.61 3.43 -16.52
CA CYS A 167 -3.84 4.28 -15.62
C CYS A 167 -4.76 4.84 -14.53
N PHE A 168 -4.22 5.15 -13.34
CA PHE A 168 -4.93 6.01 -12.40
C PHE A 168 -5.26 7.34 -13.08
N THR A 169 -6.48 7.84 -12.89
CA THR A 169 -6.80 9.21 -13.28
C THR A 169 -5.97 10.19 -12.45
N GLY A 170 -5.85 11.44 -12.91
CA GLY A 170 -5.17 12.49 -12.14
C GLY A 170 -5.82 12.70 -10.77
N GLU A 171 -7.15 12.61 -10.70
CA GLU A 171 -7.93 12.72 -9.46
C GLU A 171 -7.67 11.53 -8.52
N GLN A 172 -7.69 10.29 -9.03
CA GLN A 172 -7.37 9.09 -8.24
C GLN A 172 -5.96 9.17 -7.67
N TRP A 173 -4.96 9.51 -8.50
CA TRP A 173 -3.59 9.66 -8.04
C TRP A 173 -3.47 10.75 -6.96
N THR A 174 -4.10 11.90 -7.19
CA THR A 174 -4.10 13.00 -6.23
C THR A 174 -4.76 12.60 -4.92
N ALA A 175 -5.86 11.84 -4.96
CA ALA A 175 -6.54 11.34 -3.77
C ALA A 175 -5.67 10.35 -2.98
N ILE A 176 -5.02 9.40 -3.67
CA ILE A 176 -4.08 8.44 -3.07
C ILE A 176 -2.94 9.20 -2.39
N VAL A 177 -2.23 10.06 -3.14
CA VAL A 177 -1.10 10.83 -2.61
C VAL A 177 -1.55 11.68 -1.41
N ARG A 178 -2.67 12.41 -1.50
CA ARG A 178 -3.17 13.22 -0.39
C ARG A 178 -3.51 12.41 0.86
N GLY A 179 -4.00 11.18 0.72
CA GLY A 179 -4.23 10.27 1.83
C GLY A 179 -2.90 9.88 2.49
N LEU A 180 -2.02 9.27 1.71
CA LEU A 180 -0.73 8.74 2.20
C LEU A 180 0.21 9.85 2.71
N THR A 181 0.16 11.07 2.14
CA THR A 181 0.89 12.24 2.65
C THR A 181 0.51 12.54 4.11
N ARG A 182 -0.76 12.38 4.50
CA ARG A 182 -1.20 12.61 5.88
C ARG A 182 -0.66 11.53 6.83
N GLU A 183 -0.71 10.27 6.41
CA GLU A 183 -0.14 9.16 7.18
C GLU A 183 1.35 9.40 7.42
N VAL A 184 2.12 9.66 6.35
CA VAL A 184 3.56 9.96 6.46
C VAL A 184 3.81 11.18 7.35
N ALA A 185 3.00 12.24 7.24
CA ALA A 185 3.18 13.44 8.06
C ALA A 185 2.94 13.17 9.55
N VAL A 186 1.93 12.36 9.91
CA VAL A 186 1.69 11.95 11.30
C VAL A 186 2.86 11.12 11.82
N TYR A 187 3.35 10.17 11.03
CA TYR A 187 4.49 9.34 11.39
C TYR A 187 5.75 10.18 11.64
N LEU A 188 6.08 11.09 10.71
CA LEU A 188 7.26 11.94 10.83
C LEU A 188 7.14 12.92 12.01
N ALA A 189 5.96 13.50 12.26
CA ALA A 189 5.73 14.33 13.43
C ALA A 189 5.91 13.55 14.74
N ALA A 190 5.39 12.31 14.81
CA ALA A 190 5.58 11.45 15.98
C ALA A 190 7.07 11.15 16.21
N GLN A 191 7.79 10.81 15.14
CA GLN A 191 9.23 10.53 15.22
C GLN A 191 10.05 11.76 15.63
N GLU A 192 9.75 12.94 15.08
CA GLU A 192 10.43 14.20 15.37
C GLU A 192 10.32 14.60 16.86
N TYR A 193 9.16 14.36 17.46
CA TYR A 193 8.93 14.63 18.89
C TYR A 193 9.28 13.47 19.83
N GLY A 194 9.97 12.44 19.33
CA GLY A 194 10.55 11.38 20.15
C GLY A 194 9.57 10.30 20.58
N PHE A 195 8.39 10.19 19.96
CA PHE A 195 7.52 9.04 20.17
C PHE A 195 8.14 7.77 19.54
N ASN A 196 7.86 6.62 20.15
CA ASN A 196 8.11 5.35 19.47
C ASN A 196 6.99 5.14 18.45
N VAL A 197 7.30 5.13 17.16
CA VAL A 197 6.31 5.00 16.10
C VAL A 197 6.64 3.85 15.16
N PHE A 198 5.60 3.12 14.76
CA PHE A 198 5.69 1.97 13.86
C PHE A 198 4.61 2.07 12.78
N MET A 199 5.00 2.11 11.50
CA MET A 199 4.06 1.85 10.40
C MET A 199 3.72 0.38 10.44
N THR A 200 2.42 0.05 10.41
CA THR A 200 2.03 -1.33 10.65
C THR A 200 2.20 -2.21 9.41
N ASP A 201 2.00 -3.52 9.59
CA ASP A 201 2.05 -4.47 8.50
C ASP A 201 0.66 -4.69 7.89
N ARG A 202 0.65 -5.38 6.75
CA ARG A 202 -0.57 -5.79 6.04
C ARG A 202 -1.65 -6.44 6.92
N THR A 203 -1.30 -7.09 8.03
CA THR A 203 -2.27 -7.71 8.95
C THR A 203 -3.01 -6.65 9.76
N HIS A 204 -2.29 -5.64 10.23
CA HIS A 204 -2.83 -4.49 10.94
C HIS A 204 -3.55 -3.51 10.01
N ASP A 205 -3.04 -3.26 8.80
CA ASP A 205 -3.75 -2.45 7.80
C ASP A 205 -5.10 -3.06 7.42
N ALA A 206 -5.20 -4.39 7.42
CA ALA A 206 -6.48 -5.08 7.21
C ALA A 206 -7.48 -4.85 8.35
N LEU A 207 -7.02 -4.43 9.53
CA LEU A 207 -7.84 -3.97 10.65
C LEU A 207 -8.08 -2.44 10.60
N GLY A 208 -7.55 -1.76 9.59
CA GLY A 208 -7.61 -0.31 9.42
C GLY A 208 -6.72 0.40 10.43
N ILE A 209 -5.51 -0.11 10.68
CA ILE A 209 -4.51 0.57 11.50
C ILE A 209 -3.38 0.93 10.56
N ASP A 210 -3.11 2.22 10.36
CA ASP A 210 -1.99 2.66 9.51
C ASP A 210 -0.68 2.63 10.32
N MET A 211 -0.75 3.07 11.58
CA MET A 211 0.41 3.13 12.48
C MET A 211 0.08 2.94 13.95
N GLN A 212 1.10 2.62 14.72
CA GLN A 212 1.09 2.67 16.18
C GLN A 212 2.02 3.76 16.69
N VAL A 213 1.55 4.55 17.65
CA VAL A 213 2.34 5.58 18.32
C VAL A 213 2.34 5.32 19.82
N GLN A 214 3.53 5.21 20.39
CA GLN A 214 3.77 4.95 21.80
C GLN A 214 4.53 6.11 22.44
N ASP A 215 4.04 6.55 23.59
CA ASP A 215 4.79 7.42 24.48
C ASP A 215 5.92 6.61 25.15
N PRO A 216 7.19 6.95 24.94
CA PRO A 216 8.31 6.22 25.52
C PRO A 216 8.37 6.29 27.05
N GLU A 217 7.79 7.34 27.66
CA GLU A 217 7.83 7.51 29.12
C GLU A 217 6.80 6.62 29.82
N SER A 218 5.53 6.70 29.42
CA SER A 218 4.47 5.87 30.02
C SER A 218 4.41 4.44 29.47
N GLY A 219 5.03 4.18 28.31
CA GLY A 219 4.90 2.92 27.57
C GLY A 219 3.51 2.69 26.98
N ARG A 220 2.58 3.64 27.12
CA ARG A 220 1.23 3.54 26.56
C ARG A 220 1.26 3.86 25.08
N TYR A 221 0.43 3.17 24.31
CA TYR A 221 0.38 3.33 22.86
C TYR A 221 -1.05 3.36 22.31
N ILE A 222 -1.21 3.94 21.13
CA ILE A 222 -2.48 3.96 20.39
C ILE A 222 -2.30 3.37 18.99
N ASN A 223 -3.33 2.71 18.47
CA ASN A 223 -3.43 2.38 17.05
C ASN A 223 -4.14 3.54 16.35
N ILE A 224 -3.61 4.01 15.21
CA ILE A 224 -4.13 5.18 14.49
C ILE A 224 -4.52 4.78 13.07
N ASP A 225 -5.70 5.24 12.65
CA ASP A 225 -6.20 5.23 11.28
C ASP A 225 -6.34 6.68 10.81
N VAL A 226 -5.46 7.14 9.94
CA VAL A 226 -5.41 8.52 9.46
C VAL A 226 -6.39 8.67 8.30
N LYS A 227 -7.22 9.72 8.36
CA LYS A 227 -8.24 9.98 7.33
C LYS A 227 -8.22 11.41 6.84
N THR A 228 -8.51 11.54 5.55
CA THR A 228 -8.91 12.83 4.96
C THR A 228 -10.29 13.22 5.49
N PRO A 229 -10.65 14.53 5.46
CA PRO A 229 -11.95 14.97 5.99
C PRO A 229 -13.15 14.26 5.36
N SER A 230 -13.13 14.05 4.04
CA SER A 230 -14.20 13.34 3.33
C SER A 230 -14.26 11.86 3.71
N SER A 231 -13.12 11.17 3.76
CA SER A 231 -13.05 9.75 4.15
C SER A 231 -13.46 9.54 5.61
N PHE A 232 -13.08 10.45 6.50
CA PHE A 232 -13.47 10.43 7.91
C PHE A 232 -14.98 10.56 8.07
N ARG A 233 -15.58 11.54 7.40
CA ARG A 233 -17.02 11.77 7.45
C ARG A 233 -17.81 10.56 6.95
N HIS A 234 -17.42 10.03 5.79
CA HIS A 234 -18.03 8.82 5.23
C HIS A 234 -17.90 7.63 6.19
N ARG A 235 -16.75 7.46 6.85
CA ARG A 235 -16.55 6.38 7.83
C ARG A 235 -17.49 6.52 9.02
N MET A 236 -17.65 7.72 9.58
CA MET A 236 -18.58 7.95 10.68
C MET A 236 -20.03 7.65 10.29
N GLU A 237 -20.47 8.10 9.12
CA GLU A 237 -21.82 7.82 8.60
C GLU A 237 -22.06 6.33 8.44
N GLN A 238 -21.06 5.60 7.92
CA GLN A 238 -21.09 4.15 7.84
C GLN A 238 -21.23 3.51 9.23
N LEU A 239 -20.46 3.96 10.23
CA LEU A 239 -20.54 3.41 11.58
C LEU A 239 -21.88 3.70 12.27
N VAL A 240 -22.51 4.85 11.99
CA VAL A 240 -23.88 5.12 12.44
C VAL A 240 -24.86 4.16 11.79
N HIS A 241 -24.75 3.94 10.48
CA HIS A 241 -25.58 2.97 9.77
C HIS A 241 -25.42 1.54 10.32
N GLU A 242 -24.18 1.17 10.67
CA GLU A 242 -23.83 -0.12 11.30
C GLU A 242 -24.22 -0.20 12.79
N LYS A 243 -24.77 0.88 13.39
CA LYS A 243 -25.09 1.00 14.83
C LYS A 243 -23.88 0.80 15.75
N ARG A 244 -22.69 1.14 15.25
CA ARG A 244 -21.41 1.12 15.98
C ARG A 244 -21.03 2.50 16.50
N LEU A 245 -21.69 3.54 16.00
CA LEU A 245 -21.63 4.93 16.45
C LEU A 245 -23.07 5.47 16.56
N THR A 246 -23.34 6.35 17.51
CA THR A 246 -24.60 7.11 17.59
C THR A 246 -24.48 8.44 16.84
N GLU A 247 -25.60 9.05 16.46
CA GLU A 247 -25.58 10.39 15.86
C GLU A 247 -24.91 11.44 16.77
N ARG A 248 -25.08 11.30 18.09
CA ARG A 248 -24.41 12.17 19.06
C ARG A 248 -22.89 11.99 19.05
N GLU A 249 -22.41 10.75 19.01
CA GLU A 249 -20.98 10.46 18.93
C GLU A 249 -20.38 10.91 17.59
N LEU A 250 -21.15 10.87 16.50
CA LEU A 250 -20.76 11.46 15.22
C LEU A 250 -20.54 12.97 15.33
N LEU A 251 -21.45 13.71 15.98
CA LEU A 251 -21.28 15.16 16.19
C LEU A 251 -20.09 15.49 17.09
N ILE A 252 -19.81 14.64 18.09
CA ILE A 252 -18.62 14.77 18.93
C ILE A 252 -17.36 14.50 18.10
N GLY A 253 -17.39 13.47 17.25
CA GLY A 253 -16.30 13.11 16.36
C GLY A 253 -15.94 14.20 15.34
N ASP A 254 -16.95 14.85 14.75
CA ASP A 254 -16.74 16.03 13.88
C ASP A 254 -16.01 17.15 14.64
N ARG A 255 -16.47 17.46 15.87
CA ARG A 255 -15.89 18.53 16.69
C ARG A 255 -14.46 18.21 17.10
N ASP A 256 -14.22 16.98 17.55
CA ASP A 256 -12.94 16.58 18.15
C ASP A 256 -11.92 16.12 17.09
N SER A 257 -12.37 15.92 15.85
CA SER A 257 -11.60 15.44 14.71
C SER A 257 -10.98 14.06 14.89
N TYR A 258 -11.61 13.23 15.72
CA TYR A 258 -11.32 11.80 15.81
C TYR A 258 -12.51 11.04 16.37
N ILE A 259 -12.56 9.74 16.12
CA ILE A 259 -13.43 8.80 16.82
C ILE A 259 -12.62 7.59 17.26
N VAL A 260 -13.17 6.79 18.18
CA VAL A 260 -12.58 5.52 18.58
C VAL A 260 -13.44 4.38 18.06
N GLU A 261 -12.85 3.54 17.24
CA GLU A 261 -13.48 2.38 16.65
C GLU A 261 -12.89 1.09 17.24
N ARG A 262 -13.73 0.06 17.42
CA ARG A 262 -13.26 -1.30 17.75
C ARG A 262 -13.39 -2.21 16.53
N ASN A 263 -12.25 -2.51 15.89
CA ASN A 263 -12.18 -3.37 14.71
C ASN A 263 -11.76 -4.80 15.05
N GLY A 264 -12.21 -5.77 14.26
CA GLY A 264 -11.94 -7.21 14.46
C GLY A 264 -13.09 -8.01 15.08
N HIS A 265 -12.84 -9.30 15.34
CA HIS A 265 -13.82 -10.25 15.86
C HIS A 265 -13.30 -10.99 17.10
N GLY A 266 -14.19 -11.23 18.08
CA GLY A 266 -13.86 -11.96 19.32
C GLY A 266 -12.70 -11.31 20.08
N ASP A 267 -11.74 -12.14 20.49
CA ASP A 267 -10.55 -11.74 21.26
C ASP A 267 -9.49 -10.98 20.43
N LYS A 268 -9.72 -10.85 19.12
CA LYS A 268 -8.89 -10.07 18.19
C LYS A 268 -9.40 -8.63 18.00
N LYS A 269 -10.38 -8.19 18.80
CA LYS A 269 -10.81 -6.80 18.75
C LYS A 269 -9.69 -5.88 19.20
N VAL A 270 -9.42 -4.86 18.40
CA VAL A 270 -8.43 -3.82 18.64
C VAL A 270 -9.13 -2.47 18.66
N GLU A 271 -8.72 -1.61 19.57
CA GLU A 271 -9.18 -0.24 19.64
C GLU A 271 -8.31 0.62 18.72
N VAL A 272 -8.94 1.37 17.83
CA VAL A 272 -8.30 2.18 16.80
C VAL A 272 -8.83 3.60 16.87
N VAL A 273 -7.92 4.56 16.98
CA VAL A 273 -8.24 5.97 16.89
C VAL A 273 -8.30 6.35 15.40
N VAL A 274 -9.50 6.59 14.89
CA VAL A 274 -9.66 7.13 13.54
C VAL A 274 -9.46 8.64 13.63
N LEU A 275 -8.33 9.13 13.15
CA LEU A 275 -7.88 10.51 13.26
C LEU A 275 -8.11 11.27 11.94
N CYS A 276 -8.88 12.35 12.00
CA CYS A 276 -9.11 13.23 10.86
C CYS A 276 -8.06 14.34 10.82
N ILE A 277 -7.33 14.46 9.71
CA ILE A 277 -6.35 15.54 9.53
C ILE A 277 -7.03 16.74 8.85
N LEU A 278 -7.52 17.66 9.68
CA LEU A 278 -8.10 18.95 9.28
C LEU A 278 -7.01 20.03 9.12
N PRO A 279 -6.96 20.75 7.98
CA PRO A 279 -6.04 21.88 7.80
C PRO A 279 -6.20 22.97 8.88
N ASP A 280 -7.43 23.25 9.31
CA ASP A 280 -7.70 24.28 10.32
C ASP A 280 -7.13 23.96 11.71
N LEU A 281 -6.85 22.68 12.00
CA LEU A 281 -6.32 22.23 13.29
C LEU A 281 -4.82 21.92 13.25
N PHE A 282 -4.35 21.31 12.16
CA PHE A 282 -2.98 20.82 12.05
C PHE A 282 -2.12 21.63 11.07
N GLY A 283 -2.70 22.66 10.44
CA GLY A 283 -2.03 23.47 9.45
C GLY A 283 -1.86 22.77 8.11
N ASP A 284 -1.05 23.40 7.27
CA ASP A 284 -0.75 22.92 5.92
C ASP A 284 0.29 21.79 5.92
N LEU A 285 0.22 20.98 4.87
CA LEU A 285 1.19 19.95 4.56
C LEU A 285 2.10 20.43 3.42
N ALA A 286 3.41 20.25 3.59
CA ALA A 286 4.41 20.47 2.55
C ALA A 286 5.39 19.29 2.56
N ASP A 287 5.75 18.80 1.36
CA ASP A 287 6.80 17.79 1.19
C ASP A 287 6.66 16.56 2.11
N TRP A 288 5.43 16.06 2.23
CA TRP A 288 5.07 14.91 3.07
C TRP A 288 5.15 15.12 4.58
N ARG A 289 5.23 16.37 5.04
CA ARG A 289 5.29 16.75 6.45
C ARG A 289 4.28 17.85 6.78
N PHE A 290 3.98 17.99 8.06
CA PHE A 290 3.35 19.21 8.56
C PHE A 290 4.34 20.37 8.45
N VAL A 291 3.87 21.54 8.02
CA VAL A 291 4.67 22.76 8.07
C VAL A 291 5.02 23.11 9.52
N ASP A 292 4.06 22.92 10.43
CA ASP A 292 4.23 22.99 11.87
C ASP A 292 3.70 21.68 12.51
N PRO A 293 4.58 20.79 13.00
CA PRO A 293 4.17 19.52 13.59
C PRO A 293 3.71 19.64 15.06
N GLU A 294 3.82 20.81 15.71
CA GLU A 294 3.47 20.99 17.13
C GLU A 294 2.00 20.63 17.46
N PRO A 295 0.97 21.05 16.69
CA PRO A 295 -0.42 20.66 16.96
C PRO A 295 -0.63 19.14 16.89
N MET A 296 0.11 18.45 16.01
CA MET A 296 0.04 16.99 15.93
C MET A 296 0.61 16.33 17.18
N ARG A 297 1.75 16.82 17.69
CA ARG A 297 2.33 16.35 18.95
C ARG A 297 1.36 16.49 20.12
N GLU A 298 0.73 17.65 20.27
CA GLU A 298 -0.25 17.89 21.32
C GLU A 298 -1.43 16.92 21.21
N LYS A 299 -1.91 16.67 19.99
CA LYS A 299 -2.98 15.72 19.73
C LYS A 299 -2.58 14.29 20.06
N LEU A 300 -1.38 13.85 19.68
CA LEU A 300 -0.87 12.52 20.02
C LEU A 300 -0.76 12.33 21.55
N ASN A 301 -0.23 13.32 22.26
CA ASN A 301 -0.19 13.30 23.73
C ASN A 301 -1.59 13.20 24.35
N GLN A 302 -2.56 13.97 23.84
CA GLN A 302 -3.95 13.87 24.28
C GLN A 302 -4.49 12.46 24.05
N LEU A 303 -4.37 11.94 22.84
CA LEU A 303 -4.93 10.64 22.46
C LEU A 303 -4.29 9.50 23.25
N ILE A 304 -2.98 9.52 23.48
CA ILE A 304 -2.30 8.51 24.30
C ILE A 304 -2.74 8.60 25.76
N ARG A 305 -2.90 9.81 26.32
CA ARG A 305 -3.41 9.98 27.67
C ARG A 305 -4.83 9.40 27.80
N ASP A 306 -5.70 9.72 26.85
CA ASP A 306 -7.14 9.43 26.92
C ASP A 306 -7.45 7.97 26.52
N HIS A 307 -6.69 7.39 25.58
CA HIS A 307 -6.97 6.09 24.94
C HIS A 307 -5.79 5.11 24.92
N GLY A 308 -4.63 5.47 25.48
CA GLY A 308 -3.42 4.65 25.41
C GLY A 308 -3.58 3.27 26.07
N LEU A 309 -3.22 2.24 25.31
CA LEU A 309 -3.22 0.81 25.64
C LEU A 309 -1.89 0.39 26.30
N HIS A 310 -1.90 -0.74 27.00
CA HIS A 310 -0.74 -1.32 27.69
C HIS A 310 -0.71 -2.86 27.62
N ASP A 311 -1.32 -3.44 26.59
CA ASP A 311 -1.52 -4.89 26.44
C ASP A 311 -0.32 -5.64 25.83
N GLY A 312 0.80 -4.95 25.63
CA GLY A 312 2.03 -5.52 25.09
C GLY A 312 2.01 -5.83 23.60
N ARG A 313 1.02 -5.34 22.84
CA ARG A 313 0.90 -5.57 21.38
C ARG A 313 1.51 -4.45 20.52
N PHE A 314 2.21 -3.50 21.12
CA PHE A 314 2.97 -2.49 20.37
C PHE A 314 4.09 -3.15 19.55
N GLY A 315 4.15 -2.85 18.25
CA GLY A 315 5.13 -3.39 17.31
C GLY A 315 5.04 -4.91 17.09
N ALA A 316 3.98 -5.56 17.57
CA ALA A 316 3.77 -6.99 17.34
C ALA A 316 3.25 -7.21 15.91
N SER A 317 3.82 -8.19 15.20
CA SER A 317 3.36 -8.67 13.87
C SER A 317 2.64 -10.00 13.99
#